data_AF-A0A9E7FB78-F1
#
_entry.id   AF-A0A9E7FB78-F1
#
_cell.length_a   1.000
_cell.length_b   1.000
_cell.length_c   1.000
_cell.angle_alpha   90.00
_cell.angle_beta   90.00
_cell.angle_gamma   90.00
#
_symmetry.space_group_name_H-M   'P 1'
#
loop_
_entity.id
_entity.type
_entity.pdbx_description
1 polymer ?
#
loop_
_entity_poly.entity_id
_entity_poly.type
_entity_poly.pdbx_seq_one_letter_code
_entity_poly.pdbx_strand_id
1 'polypeptide(L)'
;MRASSRFKSVFLEHMLMGFQLSGFPCRAMSLPARMHAIKLSADVAMAVARGSRRWTHGLVADLSKKEDNKSFLKCLLGKQHERLTVPCYCSRKIQRRKTIFRRSFRARFGKQKPARACTLARSMVKKRAQVLKRLVPGGEAMDGYSLLDETMDYLVCLQAQVDLLRHLLRAFEASRLRAQTEGTSQGRKVLTDGTDGNTKDPIELCMHLSDEAWEVRSFL
;
A
#
# COMPACT_ATOMS: atom_id res chain seq x y z
N MET A 1 -3.46 -0.88 16.54
CA MET A 1 -4.25 -1.58 15.50
C MET A 1 -3.28 -2.28 14.58
N ARG A 2 -3.45 -3.59 14.33
CA ARG A 2 -2.59 -4.34 13.39
C ARG A 2 -3.38 -4.62 12.11
N ALA A 3 -2.70 -4.66 10.97
CA ALA A 3 -3.33 -5.08 9.72
C ALA A 3 -3.74 -6.55 9.78
N SER A 4 -4.88 -6.89 9.18
CA SER A 4 -5.38 -8.28 9.14
C SER A 4 -4.50 -9.18 8.27
N SER A 5 -4.49 -10.49 8.55
CA SER A 5 -3.81 -11.49 7.71
C SER A 5 -4.29 -11.42 6.26
N ARG A 6 -5.60 -11.32 6.06
CA ARG A 6 -6.22 -11.14 4.74
C ARG A 6 -5.67 -9.92 4.01
N PHE A 7 -5.57 -8.76 4.67
CA PHE A 7 -5.00 -7.57 4.05
C PHE A 7 -3.56 -7.82 3.60
N LYS A 8 -2.72 -8.42 4.46
CA LYS A 8 -1.32 -8.69 4.14
C LYS A 8 -1.17 -9.68 2.98
N SER A 9 -2.03 -10.71 2.92
CA SER A 9 -2.04 -11.69 1.83
C SER A 9 -2.38 -11.05 0.49
N VAL A 10 -3.47 -10.29 0.43
CA VAL A 10 -3.91 -9.60 -0.79
C VAL A 10 -2.88 -8.54 -1.22
N PHE A 11 -2.25 -7.85 -0.25
CA PHE A 11 -1.16 -6.92 -0.54
C PHE A 11 0.00 -7.67 -1.19
N LEU A 12 0.49 -8.75 -0.58
CA LEU A 12 1.63 -9.50 -1.11
C LEU A 12 1.35 -10.00 -2.54
N GLU A 13 0.17 -10.58 -2.77
CA GLU A 13 -0.26 -11.06 -4.08
C GLU A 13 -0.17 -9.99 -5.16
N HIS A 14 -0.83 -8.84 -4.95
CA HIS A 14 -0.80 -7.74 -5.92
C HIS A 14 0.59 -7.11 -6.08
N MET A 15 1.41 -7.14 -5.03
CA MET A 15 2.78 -6.62 -5.09
C MET A 15 3.67 -7.50 -5.97
N LEU A 16 3.56 -8.82 -5.85
CA LEU A 16 4.28 -9.78 -6.68
C LEU A 16 3.81 -9.72 -8.14
N MET A 17 2.50 -9.58 -8.38
CA MET A 17 1.97 -9.31 -9.72
C MET A 17 2.56 -8.02 -10.31
N GLY A 18 2.66 -6.95 -9.51
CA GLY A 18 3.30 -5.70 -9.94
C GLY A 18 4.77 -5.88 -10.35
N PHE A 19 5.52 -6.70 -9.62
CA PHE A 19 6.91 -7.02 -9.98
C PHE A 19 7.00 -7.77 -11.31
N GLN A 20 6.15 -8.77 -11.53
CA GLN A 20 6.11 -9.52 -12.79
C GLN A 20 5.78 -8.60 -13.98
N LEU A 21 4.78 -7.72 -13.84
CA LEU A 21 4.38 -6.78 -14.88
C LEU A 21 5.43 -5.69 -15.15
N SER A 22 6.20 -5.30 -14.13
CA SER A 22 7.33 -4.38 -14.32
C SER A 22 8.54 -5.02 -15.00
N GLY A 23 8.47 -6.30 -15.34
CA GLY A 23 9.58 -7.05 -15.91
C GLY A 23 10.67 -7.32 -14.89
N PHE A 24 10.37 -7.44 -13.59
CA PHE A 24 11.34 -7.82 -12.58
C PHE A 24 11.56 -9.34 -12.61
N PRO A 25 12.82 -9.86 -12.58
CA PRO A 25 14.09 -9.18 -12.33
C PRO A 25 14.91 -8.95 -13.62
N CYS A 26 14.36 -8.34 -14.67
CA CYS A 26 15.12 -8.06 -15.89
C CYS A 26 16.23 -7.02 -15.62
N ARG A 27 17.47 -7.47 -15.79
CA ARG A 27 18.72 -6.70 -15.58
C ARG A 27 18.86 -5.48 -16.49
N ALA A 28 17.97 -5.30 -17.46
CA ALA A 28 17.93 -4.17 -18.39
C ALA A 28 17.49 -2.84 -17.73
N MET A 29 16.87 -2.88 -16.55
CA MET A 29 16.43 -1.65 -15.88
C MET A 29 17.55 -0.97 -15.09
N SER A 30 17.61 0.36 -15.21
CA SER A 30 18.45 1.19 -14.34
C SER A 30 17.99 1.10 -12.87
N LEU A 31 18.91 1.31 -11.93
CA LEU A 31 18.58 1.28 -10.50
C LEU A 31 17.42 2.21 -10.10
N PRO A 32 17.35 3.48 -10.59
CA PRO A 32 16.21 4.35 -10.31
C PRO A 32 14.87 3.80 -10.84
N ALA A 33 14.88 3.18 -12.02
CA ALA A 33 13.68 2.56 -12.60
C ALA A 33 13.20 1.38 -11.74
N ARG A 34 14.13 0.55 -11.25
CA ARG A 34 13.82 -0.56 -10.35
C ARG A 34 13.23 -0.07 -9.03
N MET A 35 13.81 0.95 -8.41
CA MET A 35 13.29 1.54 -7.17
C MET A 35 11.90 2.14 -7.38
N HIS A 36 11.69 2.83 -8.50
CA HIS A 36 10.39 3.38 -8.86
C HIS A 36 9.34 2.28 -9.08
N ALA A 37 9.67 1.21 -9.81
CA ALA A 37 8.80 0.06 -10.02
C ALA A 37 8.42 -0.63 -8.71
N ILE A 38 9.37 -0.80 -7.79
CA ILE A 38 9.12 -1.39 -6.47
C ILE A 38 8.14 -0.52 -5.68
N LYS A 39 8.40 0.79 -5.63
CA LYS A 39 7.53 1.74 -4.92
C LYS A 39 6.14 1.78 -5.53
N LEU A 40 6.04 1.89 -6.85
CA LEU A 40 4.78 1.94 -7.58
C LEU A 40 3.96 0.67 -7.33
N SER A 41 4.57 -0.50 -7.45
CA SER A 41 3.92 -1.79 -7.18
C SER A 41 3.41 -1.87 -5.73
N ALA A 42 4.21 -1.42 -4.76
CA ALA A 42 3.82 -1.41 -3.36
C ALA A 42 2.66 -0.44 -3.07
N ASP A 43 2.71 0.78 -3.60
CA ASP A 43 1.67 1.80 -3.39
C ASP A 43 0.33 1.35 -4.01
N VAL A 44 0.37 0.75 -5.20
CA VAL A 44 -0.82 0.22 -5.88
C VAL A 44 -1.38 -1.00 -5.15
N ALA A 45 -0.52 -1.97 -4.81
CA ALA A 45 -0.96 -3.17 -4.11
C ALA A 45 -1.56 -2.85 -2.74
N MET A 46 -1.00 -1.86 -2.02
CA MET A 46 -1.58 -1.37 -0.77
C MET A 46 -2.98 -0.79 -0.96
N ALA A 47 -3.16 0.04 -2.01
CA ALA A 47 -4.45 0.65 -2.33
C ALA A 47 -5.51 -0.41 -2.68
N VAL A 48 -5.13 -1.42 -3.47
CA VAL A 48 -6.03 -2.52 -3.86
C VAL A 48 -6.39 -3.39 -2.66
N ALA A 49 -5.39 -3.81 -1.88
CA ALA A 49 -5.60 -4.67 -0.73
C ALA A 49 -6.47 -4.02 0.34
N ARG A 50 -6.36 -2.69 0.51
CA ARG A 50 -7.22 -1.97 1.44
C ARG A 50 -8.64 -1.81 0.93
N GLY A 51 -8.81 -1.62 -0.38
CA GLY A 51 -10.09 -1.37 -1.02
C GLY A 51 -10.50 0.11 -1.05
N SER A 52 -11.80 0.37 -1.18
CA SER A 52 -12.33 1.72 -1.43
C SER A 52 -12.28 2.61 -0.17
N ARG A 53 -11.25 3.44 -0.05
CA ARG A 53 -11.03 4.44 1.01
C ARG A 53 -10.59 5.74 0.37
N ARG A 54 -10.92 6.91 0.94
CA ARG A 54 -10.62 8.17 0.23
C ARG A 54 -9.13 8.37 0.02
N TRP A 55 -8.30 7.90 0.94
CA TRP A 55 -6.86 7.93 0.75
C TRP A 55 -6.38 6.98 -0.36
N THR A 56 -7.02 5.81 -0.55
CA THR A 56 -6.62 4.89 -1.64
C THR A 56 -6.97 5.45 -3.01
N HIS A 57 -8.12 6.11 -3.14
CA HIS A 57 -8.49 6.87 -4.34
C HIS A 57 -7.54 8.04 -4.61
N GLY A 58 -7.21 8.81 -3.57
CA GLY A 58 -6.24 9.90 -3.67
C GLY A 58 -4.86 9.40 -4.14
N LEU A 59 -4.41 8.28 -3.57
CA LEU A 59 -3.13 7.67 -3.93
C LEU A 59 -3.11 7.21 -5.38
N VAL A 60 -4.11 6.46 -5.84
CA VAL A 60 -4.18 5.96 -7.23
C VAL A 60 -4.34 7.12 -8.22
N ALA A 61 -5.16 8.12 -7.90
CA ALA A 61 -5.31 9.32 -8.72
C ALA A 61 -4.00 10.10 -8.86
N ASP A 62 -3.22 10.22 -7.78
CA ASP A 62 -1.90 10.86 -7.81
C ASP A 62 -0.90 10.07 -8.64
N LEU A 63 -0.91 8.73 -8.56
CA LEU A 63 -0.07 7.87 -9.38
C LEU A 63 -0.42 7.94 -10.87
N SER A 64 -1.71 8.05 -11.19
CA SER A 64 -2.22 8.14 -12.57
C SER A 64 -1.90 9.47 -13.27
N LYS A 65 -1.46 10.51 -12.55
CA LYS A 65 -1.05 11.79 -13.15
C LYS A 65 0.18 11.66 -14.04
N LYS A 66 1.02 10.65 -13.80
CA LYS A 66 2.19 10.35 -14.63
C LYS A 66 1.78 9.43 -15.77
N GLU A 67 2.03 9.84 -17.02
CA GLU A 67 1.66 9.07 -18.21
C GLU A 67 2.28 7.66 -18.20
N ASP A 68 3.55 7.57 -17.82
CA ASP A 68 4.32 6.31 -17.74
C ASP A 68 3.68 5.27 -16.82
N ASN A 69 2.92 5.72 -15.80
CA ASN A 69 2.28 4.83 -14.85
C ASN A 69 0.93 4.30 -15.37
N LYS A 70 0.27 4.99 -16.31
CA LYS A 70 -1.13 4.69 -16.65
C LYS A 70 -1.31 3.30 -17.26
N SER A 71 -0.43 2.89 -18.16
CA SER A 71 -0.47 1.56 -18.78
C SER A 71 -0.24 0.46 -17.74
N PHE A 72 0.76 0.63 -16.88
CA PHE A 72 1.05 -0.27 -15.77
C PHE A 72 -0.13 -0.39 -14.81
N LEU A 73 -0.71 0.75 -14.40
CA LEU A 73 -1.85 0.80 -13.50
C LEU A 73 -3.06 0.09 -14.12
N LYS A 74 -3.40 0.36 -15.38
CA LYS A 74 -4.51 -0.32 -16.08
C LYS A 74 -4.30 -1.84 -16.13
N CYS A 75 -3.07 -2.30 -16.37
CA CYS A 75 -2.74 -3.72 -16.42
C CYS A 75 -2.85 -4.39 -15.04
N LEU A 76 -2.26 -3.78 -14.00
CA LEU A 76 -2.23 -4.34 -12.66
C LEU A 76 -3.60 -4.30 -11.94
N LEU A 77 -4.36 -3.22 -12.15
CA LEU A 77 -5.65 -3.01 -11.48
C LEU A 77 -6.84 -3.56 -12.28
N GLY A 78 -6.73 -3.67 -13.60
CA GLY A 78 -7.85 -4.03 -14.48
C GLY A 78 -9.09 -3.17 -14.21
N LYS A 79 -10.23 -3.81 -13.97
CA LYS A 79 -11.51 -3.15 -13.64
C LYS A 79 -11.46 -2.33 -12.33
N GLN A 80 -10.52 -2.62 -11.43
CA GLN A 80 -10.35 -1.83 -10.20
C GLN A 80 -9.77 -0.45 -10.48
N HIS A 81 -9.11 -0.27 -11.63
CA HIS A 81 -8.50 1.01 -12.02
C HIS A 81 -9.54 2.11 -12.10
N GLU A 82 -10.60 1.87 -12.88
CA GLU A 82 -11.72 2.82 -13.03
C GLU A 82 -12.35 3.11 -11.67
N ARG A 83 -12.56 2.05 -10.86
CA ARG A 83 -13.16 2.19 -9.54
C ARG A 83 -12.33 3.05 -8.59
N LEU A 84 -11.00 2.95 -8.61
CA LEU A 84 -10.10 3.70 -7.72
C LEU A 84 -9.65 5.05 -8.29
N THR A 85 -9.85 5.29 -9.58
CA THR A 85 -9.56 6.59 -10.21
C THR A 85 -10.75 7.55 -10.08
N VAL A 86 -11.98 7.02 -10.01
CA VAL A 86 -13.18 7.83 -9.78
C VAL A 86 -13.20 8.31 -8.33
N PRO A 87 -13.28 9.62 -8.06
CA PRO A 87 -13.34 10.13 -6.70
C PRO A 87 -14.52 9.51 -5.91
N CYS A 88 -14.27 8.95 -4.72
CA CYS A 88 -15.37 8.57 -3.80
C CYS A 88 -16.03 9.84 -3.25
N TYR A 89 -17.10 10.26 -3.92
CA TYR A 89 -18.10 11.19 -3.40
C TYR A 89 -18.98 10.45 -2.40
N CYS A 90 -18.38 9.91 -1.35
CA CYS A 90 -19.12 9.29 -0.27
C CYS A 90 -19.76 10.43 0.55
N SER A 91 -20.81 11.03 -0.01
CA SER A 91 -21.66 12.00 0.65
C SER A 91 -22.51 11.25 1.67
N ARG A 92 -21.89 10.82 2.78
CA ARG A 92 -22.62 10.81 4.03
C ARG A 92 -22.86 12.28 4.37
N LYS A 93 -23.80 12.91 3.65
CA LYS A 93 -24.58 13.99 4.22
C LYS A 93 -25.22 13.34 5.44
N ILE A 94 -24.53 13.38 6.57
CA ILE A 94 -25.17 13.19 7.87
C ILE A 94 -26.33 14.17 7.76
N GLN A 95 -27.55 13.64 7.64
CA GLN A 95 -28.77 14.42 7.66
C GLN A 95 -28.89 14.92 9.09
N ARG A 96 -28.02 15.86 9.46
CA ARG A 96 -28.16 16.63 10.68
C ARG A 96 -29.51 17.27 10.50
N ARG A 97 -30.49 16.84 11.29
CA ARG A 97 -31.75 17.57 11.48
C ARG A 97 -31.35 18.96 11.98
N LYS A 98 -31.09 19.88 11.04
CA LYS A 98 -30.47 21.20 11.25
C LYS A 98 -31.37 22.13 12.06
N THR A 99 -32.60 21.72 12.34
CA THR A 99 -33.64 22.56 12.95
C THR A 99 -33.50 22.67 14.47
N ILE A 100 -33.07 21.61 15.18
CA ILE A 100 -33.03 21.63 16.65
C ILE A 100 -31.74 22.29 17.18
N PHE A 101 -30.58 21.97 16.60
CA PHE A 101 -29.30 22.52 17.08
C PHE A 101 -29.10 24.01 16.76
N ARG A 102 -29.78 24.55 15.75
CA ARG A 102 -29.67 25.97 15.36
C ARG A 102 -30.37 26.94 16.31
N ARG A 103 -31.30 26.45 17.14
CA ARG A 103 -31.97 27.25 18.19
C ARG A 103 -31.15 27.27 19.48
N SER A 104 -30.60 26.14 19.92
CA SER A 104 -29.85 26.06 21.19
C SER A 104 -28.45 26.69 21.13
N PHE A 105 -27.79 26.70 19.96
CA PHE A 105 -26.46 27.31 19.82
C PHE A 105 -26.50 28.85 19.82
N ARG A 106 -27.55 29.44 19.23
CA ARG A 106 -27.76 30.90 19.24
C ARG A 106 -28.17 31.44 20.61
N ALA A 107 -28.88 30.64 21.40
CA ALA A 107 -29.32 31.02 22.74
C ALA A 107 -28.17 31.00 23.77
N ARG A 108 -27.16 30.13 23.62
CA ARG A 108 -26.04 30.01 24.57
C ARG A 108 -24.76 30.77 24.20
N PHE A 109 -24.60 31.12 22.93
CA PHE A 109 -23.47 31.92 22.46
C PHE A 109 -24.00 33.14 21.74
N GLY A 110 -24.43 34.14 22.52
CA GLY A 110 -24.49 35.53 22.04
C GLY A 110 -23.14 35.92 21.42
N LYS A 111 -23.11 36.99 20.62
CA LYS A 111 -21.94 37.52 19.88
C LYS A 111 -20.74 37.86 20.80
N GLN A 112 -20.16 36.90 21.49
CA GLN A 112 -18.97 37.07 22.30
C GLN A 112 -17.77 36.81 21.40
N LYS A 113 -16.87 37.79 21.33
CA LYS A 113 -15.60 37.64 20.62
C LYS A 113 -14.86 36.47 21.27
N PRO A 114 -14.42 35.45 20.51
CA PRO A 114 -13.67 34.36 21.09
C PRO A 114 -12.43 34.91 21.77
N ALA A 115 -12.15 34.45 23.00
CA ALA A 115 -10.94 34.82 23.73
C ALA A 115 -9.70 34.62 22.84
N ARG A 116 -8.70 35.50 22.97
CA ARG A 116 -7.46 35.45 22.16
C ARG A 116 -6.78 34.06 22.21
N ALA A 117 -6.84 33.37 23.34
CA ALA A 117 -6.34 31.99 23.46
C ALA A 117 -7.11 30.99 22.55
N CYS A 118 -8.43 31.13 22.43
CA CYS A 118 -9.26 30.28 21.56
C CYS A 118 -8.97 30.52 20.07
N THR A 119 -8.70 31.76 19.66
CA THR A 119 -8.33 32.05 18.26
C THR A 119 -6.94 31.53 17.93
N LEU A 120 -5.99 31.65 18.86
CA LEU A 120 -4.65 31.08 18.75
C LEU A 120 -4.71 29.55 18.65
N ALA A 121 -5.42 28.87 19.54
CA ALA A 121 -5.57 27.42 19.52
C ALA A 121 -6.20 26.93 18.20
N ARG A 122 -7.25 27.61 17.71
CA ARG A 122 -7.85 27.33 16.40
C ARG A 122 -6.86 27.51 15.25
N SER A 123 -6.03 28.54 15.30
CA SER A 123 -5.01 28.78 14.26
C SER A 123 -3.95 27.67 14.25
N MET A 124 -3.52 27.18 15.42
CA MET A 124 -2.57 26.08 15.55
C MET A 124 -3.15 24.78 15.03
N VAL A 125 -4.40 24.45 15.40
CA VAL A 125 -5.12 23.27 14.89
C VAL A 125 -5.27 23.36 13.37
N LYS A 126 -5.61 24.53 12.82
CA LYS A 126 -5.72 24.73 11.36
C LYS A 126 -4.38 24.49 10.65
N LYS A 127 -3.27 25.00 11.20
CA LYS A 127 -1.93 24.77 10.64
C LYS A 127 -1.56 23.28 10.66
N ARG A 128 -1.75 22.61 11.80
CA ARG A 128 -1.49 21.16 11.93
C ARG A 128 -2.37 20.32 11.01
N ALA A 129 -3.65 20.66 10.91
CA ALA A 129 -4.56 20.00 9.98
C ALA A 129 -4.11 20.18 8.52
N GLN A 130 -3.62 21.37 8.14
CA GLN A 130 -3.11 21.59 6.78
C GLN A 130 -1.87 20.74 6.48
N VAL A 131 -0.97 20.58 7.45
CA VAL A 131 0.18 19.66 7.30
C VAL A 131 -0.33 18.24 7.09
N LEU A 132 -1.27 17.78 7.91
CA LEU A 132 -1.81 16.43 7.81
C LEU A 132 -2.52 16.18 6.45
N LYS A 133 -3.25 17.17 5.94
CA LYS A 133 -3.89 17.12 4.62
C LYS A 133 -2.92 16.87 3.47
N ARG A 134 -1.68 17.36 3.58
CA ARG A 134 -0.63 17.17 2.58
C ARG A 134 0.08 15.82 2.69
N LEU A 135 0.05 15.21 3.88
CA LEU A 135 0.70 13.92 4.14
C LEU A 135 -0.19 12.73 3.77
N VAL A 136 -1.50 12.87 3.98
CA VAL A 136 -2.47 11.82 3.64
C VAL A 136 -2.85 11.96 2.17
N PRO A 137 -2.72 10.90 1.35
CA PRO A 137 -3.15 10.94 -0.04
C PRO A 137 -4.62 11.38 -0.15
N GLY A 138 -4.91 12.33 -1.04
CA GLY A 138 -6.26 12.92 -1.17
C GLY A 138 -6.75 13.76 0.02
N GLY A 139 -5.90 14.03 1.02
CA GLY A 139 -6.27 14.70 2.27
C GLY A 139 -6.76 16.14 2.09
N GLU A 140 -6.31 16.85 1.05
CA GLU A 140 -6.72 18.23 0.78
C GLU A 140 -8.26 18.36 0.62
N ALA A 141 -8.90 17.37 0.01
CA ALA A 141 -10.35 17.32 -0.19
C ALA A 141 -11.15 16.84 1.05
N MET A 142 -10.49 16.44 2.14
CA MET A 142 -11.15 15.86 3.32
C MET A 142 -11.54 16.91 4.37
N ASP A 143 -12.62 16.63 5.11
CA ASP A 143 -12.97 17.37 6.33
C ASP A 143 -12.18 16.86 7.56
N GLY A 144 -12.22 17.58 8.68
CA GLY A 144 -11.38 17.28 9.84
C GLY A 144 -11.61 15.89 10.46
N TYR A 145 -12.86 15.43 10.57
CA TYR A 145 -13.17 14.12 11.15
C TYR A 145 -12.78 12.98 10.21
N SER A 146 -13.11 13.15 8.92
CA SER A 146 -12.72 12.23 7.87
C SER A 146 -11.22 12.07 7.76
N LEU A 147 -10.48 13.18 7.83
CA LEU A 147 -9.03 13.17 7.73
C LEU A 147 -8.41 12.30 8.82
N LEU A 148 -8.92 12.37 10.05
CA LEU A 148 -8.42 11.55 11.16
C LEU A 148 -8.72 10.06 10.98
N ASP A 149 -9.94 9.70 10.55
CA ASP A 149 -10.31 8.30 10.27
C ASP A 149 -9.42 7.70 9.16
N GLU A 150 -9.25 8.43 8.06
CA GLU A 150 -8.42 8.00 6.93
C GLU A 150 -6.92 7.98 7.31
N THR A 151 -6.45 8.90 8.16
CA THR A 151 -5.06 8.88 8.67
C THR A 151 -4.78 7.63 9.48
N MET A 152 -5.67 7.29 10.42
CA MET A 152 -5.51 6.10 11.26
C MET A 152 -5.46 4.83 10.41
N ASP A 153 -6.32 4.75 9.40
CA ASP A 153 -6.37 3.65 8.45
C ASP A 153 -5.10 3.56 7.59
N TYR A 154 -4.62 4.71 7.09
CA TYR A 154 -3.40 4.80 6.29
C TYR A 154 -2.15 4.41 7.09
N LEU A 155 -2.05 4.81 8.36
CA LEU A 155 -0.94 4.43 9.25
C LEU A 155 -0.84 2.90 9.42
N VAL A 156 -1.96 2.21 9.58
CA VAL A 156 -1.98 0.74 9.68
C VAL A 156 -1.46 0.10 8.39
N CYS A 157 -1.81 0.67 7.24
CA CYS A 157 -1.37 0.17 5.93
C CYS A 157 0.13 0.44 5.68
N LEU A 158 0.63 1.61 6.07
CA LEU A 158 2.05 1.95 6.01
C LEU A 158 2.90 1.02 6.89
N GLN A 159 2.44 0.74 8.12
CA GLN A 159 3.14 -0.20 8.98
C GLN A 159 3.22 -1.58 8.34
N ALA A 160 2.11 -2.05 7.76
CA ALA A 160 2.08 -3.33 7.07
C ALA A 160 2.97 -3.36 5.81
N GLN A 161 3.06 -2.26 5.05
CA GLN A 161 3.98 -2.14 3.92
C GLN A 161 5.43 -2.32 4.36
N VAL A 162 5.84 -1.62 5.42
CA VAL A 162 7.20 -1.70 5.96
C VAL A 162 7.49 -3.11 6.47
N ASP A 163 6.55 -3.72 7.19
CA ASP A 163 6.68 -5.08 7.69
C ASP A 163 6.84 -6.06 6.51
N LEU A 164 5.97 -5.99 5.51
CA LEU A 164 6.00 -6.89 4.35
C LEU A 164 7.31 -6.77 3.56
N LEU A 165 7.78 -5.54 3.29
CA LEU A 165 9.05 -5.30 2.61
C LEU A 165 10.25 -5.86 3.37
N ARG A 166 10.25 -5.74 4.70
CA ARG A 166 11.30 -6.35 5.55
C ARG A 166 11.28 -7.87 5.49
N HIS A 167 10.10 -8.49 5.46
CA HIS A 167 9.98 -9.94 5.32
C HIS A 167 10.50 -10.42 3.96
N LEU A 168 10.14 -9.73 2.87
CA LEU A 168 10.65 -10.02 1.53
C LEU A 168 12.17 -9.91 1.47
N LEU A 169 12.75 -8.86 2.07
CA LEU A 169 14.20 -8.69 2.12
C LEU A 169 14.88 -9.85 2.84
N ARG A 170 14.38 -10.25 4.01
CA ARG A 170 14.91 -11.39 4.77
C ARG A 170 14.80 -12.71 4.01
N ALA A 171 13.66 -12.94 3.34
CA ALA A 171 13.45 -14.12 2.52
C ALA A 171 14.45 -14.17 1.33
N PHE A 172 14.70 -13.01 0.71
CA PHE A 172 15.67 -12.90 -0.39
C PHE A 172 17.12 -13.08 0.07
N GLU A 173 17.47 -12.57 1.25
CA GLU A 173 18.78 -12.79 1.85
C GLU A 173 18.99 -14.28 2.19
N ALA A 174 17.97 -14.93 2.76
CA ALA A 174 18.02 -16.35 3.08
C ALA A 174 18.13 -17.24 1.83
N SER A 175 17.39 -16.93 0.75
CA SER A 175 17.49 -17.68 -0.50
C SER A 175 18.85 -17.53 -1.16
N ARG A 176 19.43 -16.33 -1.10
CA ARG A 176 20.79 -16.06 -1.60
C ARG A 176 21.86 -16.85 -0.86
N LEU A 177 21.72 -17.02 0.47
CA LEU A 177 22.65 -17.82 1.27
C LEU A 177 22.55 -19.32 0.93
N ARG A 178 21.33 -19.85 0.74
CA ARG A 178 21.11 -21.26 0.34
C ARG A 178 21.73 -21.58 -1.02
N ALA A 179 21.60 -20.68 -1.99
CA ALA A 179 22.18 -20.85 -3.33
C ALA A 179 23.73 -20.93 -3.31
N GLN A 180 24.40 -20.30 -2.33
CA GLN A 180 25.86 -20.35 -2.20
C GLN A 180 26.33 -21.66 -1.54
N THR A 181 25.55 -22.25 -0.64
CA THR A 181 25.89 -23.51 0.02
C THR A 181 25.76 -24.72 -0.91
N GLU A 182 24.84 -24.68 -1.88
CA GLU A 182 24.65 -25.74 -2.86
C GLU A 182 25.76 -25.77 -3.94
N GLY A 183 26.35 -24.61 -4.28
CA GLY A 183 27.45 -24.51 -5.24
C GLY A 183 28.80 -25.08 -4.77
N THR A 184 28.94 -25.43 -3.50
CA THR A 184 30.23 -25.90 -2.93
C THR A 184 30.28 -27.43 -2.71
N SER A 185 29.17 -28.16 -2.91
CA SER A 185 29.11 -29.61 -2.67
C SER A 185 29.06 -30.47 -3.94
N GLN A 186 29.16 -29.88 -5.14
CA GLN A 186 29.17 -30.61 -6.41
C GLN A 186 30.59 -30.73 -6.99
N GLY A 187 31.53 -31.13 -6.15
CA GLY A 187 32.87 -31.58 -6.54
C GLY A 187 32.98 -33.09 -6.33
N ARG A 188 32.94 -33.85 -7.43
CA ARG A 188 33.23 -35.30 -7.59
C ARG A 188 32.00 -36.21 -7.79
N LYS A 189 31.59 -36.35 -9.06
CA LYS A 189 31.20 -37.60 -9.77
C LYS A 189 31.16 -37.26 -11.27
N VAL A 190 32.25 -37.58 -11.98
CA VAL A 190 32.35 -38.69 -12.95
C VAL A 190 31.33 -38.58 -14.09
N LEU A 191 31.92 -38.26 -15.25
CA LEU A 191 31.46 -38.34 -16.63
C LEU A 191 30.48 -39.51 -16.90
N THR A 192 29.27 -39.20 -17.37
CA THR A 192 28.58 -39.89 -18.48
C THR A 192 27.52 -38.99 -19.12
N ASP A 193 27.39 -39.21 -20.43
CA ASP A 193 26.59 -38.61 -21.50
C ASP A 193 25.05 -38.58 -21.31
N GLY A 194 24.36 -37.74 -22.12
CA GLY A 194 22.95 -37.94 -22.51
C GLY A 194 21.90 -36.94 -22.00
N THR A 195 21.50 -36.00 -22.89
CA THR A 195 20.16 -35.39 -23.12
C THR A 195 19.02 -35.60 -22.10
N ASP A 196 18.44 -34.51 -21.57
CA ASP A 196 17.15 -33.89 -21.97
C ASP A 196 16.70 -32.89 -20.87
N GLY A 197 15.91 -31.89 -21.27
CA GLY A 197 15.64 -30.67 -20.54
C GLY A 197 14.83 -30.81 -19.25
N ASN A 198 15.02 -29.81 -18.38
CA ASN A 198 13.97 -29.15 -17.61
C ASN A 198 14.61 -27.96 -16.88
N THR A 199 14.75 -26.83 -17.56
CA THR A 199 15.16 -25.58 -16.90
C THR A 199 13.96 -25.07 -16.12
N LYS A 200 13.76 -25.62 -14.92
CA LYS A 200 12.75 -25.09 -13.99
C LYS A 200 13.11 -23.65 -13.69
N ASP A 201 12.25 -22.73 -14.14
CA ASP A 201 12.41 -21.31 -13.89
C ASP A 201 12.57 -21.08 -12.38
N PRO A 202 13.51 -20.20 -11.95
CA PRO A 202 13.69 -19.85 -10.53
C PRO A 202 12.41 -19.35 -9.84
N ILE A 203 11.39 -19.00 -10.62
CA ILE A 203 10.08 -18.53 -10.19
C ILE A 203 9.16 -19.70 -9.78
N GLU A 204 9.24 -20.87 -10.44
CA GLU A 204 8.49 -22.06 -10.01
C GLU A 204 8.98 -22.58 -8.65
N LEU A 205 10.29 -22.46 -8.38
CA LEU A 205 10.85 -22.83 -7.07
C LEU A 205 10.32 -21.94 -5.93
N CYS A 206 10.04 -20.66 -6.22
CA CYS A 206 9.44 -19.73 -5.27
C CYS A 206 7.95 -20.03 -5.05
N MET A 207 7.24 -20.52 -6.08
CA MET A 207 5.84 -20.92 -5.98
C MET A 207 5.66 -22.27 -5.27
N HIS A 208 6.63 -23.18 -5.33
CA HIS A 208 6.59 -24.46 -4.60
C HIS A 208 7.04 -24.37 -3.14
N LEU A 209 7.91 -23.40 -2.78
CA LEU A 209 8.09 -22.99 -1.38
C LEU A 209 6.90 -22.18 -0.84
N SER A 210 5.96 -21.91 -1.74
CA SER A 210 4.55 -21.59 -1.54
C SER A 210 3.93 -22.54 -0.49
N ASP A 211 3.30 -23.59 -1.04
CA ASP A 211 3.27 -24.99 -0.56
C ASP A 211 3.43 -25.23 0.94
N GLU A 212 4.69 -25.42 1.32
CA GLU A 212 5.08 -26.09 2.56
C GLU A 212 5.48 -25.13 3.69
N ALA A 213 5.51 -23.81 3.44
CA ALA A 213 6.04 -22.86 4.42
C ALA A 213 4.99 -22.29 5.39
N TRP A 214 3.69 -22.51 5.16
CA TRP A 214 2.63 -21.99 6.04
C TRP A 214 2.05 -23.02 7.02
N GLU A 215 2.35 -24.31 6.86
CA GLU A 215 1.75 -25.36 7.71
C GLU A 215 2.54 -25.68 9.00
N VAL A 216 3.66 -25.01 9.29
CA VAL A 216 4.51 -25.39 10.45
C VAL A 216 4.66 -24.31 11.54
N ARG A 217 3.98 -23.15 11.47
CA ARG A 217 4.04 -22.18 12.59
C ARG A 217 2.69 -21.56 12.97
N SER A 218 1.70 -22.42 13.09
CA SER A 218 0.54 -22.21 13.97
C SER A 218 0.79 -22.80 15.36
N PHE A 219 1.86 -22.41 16.07
CA PHE A 219 1.96 -22.57 17.53
C PHE A 219 3.06 -21.64 18.09
N LEU A 220 2.64 -20.80 19.05
CA LEU A 220 3.36 -19.75 19.81
C LEU A 220 3.36 -18.33 19.21
#